data_AF-A0A7C1ZW43-F1
#
_entry.id   AF-A0A7C1ZW43-F1
#
_cell.length_a   1.000
_cell.length_b   1.000
_cell.length_c   1.000
_cell.angle_alpha   90.00
_cell.angle_beta   90.00
_cell.angle_gamma   90.00
#
_symmetry.space_group_name_H-M   'P 1'
#
loop_
_entity.id
_entity.type
_entity.pdbx_description
1 polymer ?
#
loop_
_entity_poly.entity_id
_entity_poly.type
_entity_poly.pdbx_seq_one_letter_code
_entity_poly.pdbx_strand_id
1 'polypeptide(L)'
;DAFYIDTENTFRPERIKQMAESLGLDANETLKRIHVARAYNSNHQMLLVDKVKELSKEIPARLLVIDSLTAHFRAEYVGRGALADRQQKLNKHMHDLLRWGDLNDGVICVTNQVSAKPDALFGDPTRPIGGHIVGHTATFRIYLRKSKGEKRIARLIDSPHLPEGEAVFSITREGVRD
;
A
#
# COMPACT_ATOMS: atom_id res chain seq x y z
N ASP A 1 15.24 -2.65 -8.31
CA ASP A 1 14.84 -1.32 -7.78
C ASP A 1 13.40 -1.36 -7.30
N ALA A 2 12.99 -0.35 -6.52
CA ALA A 2 11.62 -0.15 -6.06
C ALA A 2 11.21 1.30 -6.23
N PHE A 3 9.94 1.53 -6.59
CA PHE A 3 9.31 2.84 -6.54
C PHE A 3 8.43 2.93 -5.29
N TYR A 4 8.48 4.07 -4.61
CA TYR A 4 7.68 4.35 -3.41
C TYR A 4 6.96 5.69 -3.55
N ILE A 5 5.64 5.66 -3.65
CA ILE A 5 4.79 6.86 -3.64
C ILE A 5 4.26 7.05 -2.22
N ASP A 6 4.84 8.03 -1.53
CA ASP A 6 4.50 8.40 -0.15
C ASP A 6 3.41 9.49 -0.16
N THR A 7 2.22 9.16 0.32
CA THR A 7 1.07 10.07 0.43
C THR A 7 0.88 10.59 1.86
N GLU A 8 1.48 9.93 2.86
CA GLU A 8 1.30 10.23 4.29
C GLU A 8 2.54 10.85 4.95
N ASN A 9 3.64 11.04 4.21
CA ASN A 9 4.93 11.53 4.71
C ASN A 9 5.52 10.63 5.80
N THR A 10 5.41 9.32 5.59
CA THR A 10 5.78 8.26 6.53
C THR A 10 7.06 7.52 6.13
N PHE A 11 7.61 7.76 4.94
CA PHE A 11 8.88 7.15 4.56
C PHE A 11 10.03 7.66 5.46
N ARG A 12 10.80 6.72 6.02
CA ARG A 12 11.94 7.02 6.90
C ARG A 12 13.17 6.26 6.40
N PRO A 13 14.14 6.94 5.76
CA PRO A 13 15.36 6.30 5.28
C PRO A 13 16.11 5.55 6.39
N GLU A 14 16.10 6.09 7.62
CA GLU A 14 16.75 5.49 8.80
C GLU A 14 16.19 4.10 9.09
N ARG A 15 14.88 3.91 8.88
CA ARG A 15 14.24 2.61 9.08
C ARG A 15 14.67 1.59 8.04
N ILE A 16 14.86 2.01 6.78
CA ILE A 16 15.41 1.15 5.73
C ILE A 16 16.85 0.76 6.05
N LYS A 17 17.69 1.71 6.48
CA LYS A 17 19.09 1.42 6.85
C LYS A 17 19.16 0.37 7.94
N GLN A 18 18.37 0.55 9.01
CA GLN A 18 18.31 -0.40 10.12
C GLN A 18 17.92 -1.82 9.68
N MET A 19 16.93 -1.94 8.78
CA MET A 19 16.51 -3.24 8.25
C MET A 19 17.58 -3.84 7.32
N ALA A 20 18.21 -3.04 6.46
CA ALA A 20 19.27 -3.49 5.55
C ALA A 20 20.50 -4.01 6.31
N GLU A 21 20.96 -3.27 7.32
CA GLU A 21 22.09 -3.67 8.17
C GLU A 21 21.83 -4.99 8.90
N SER A 22 20.60 -5.20 9.39
CA SER A 22 20.22 -6.47 10.04
C SER A 22 20.26 -7.68 9.10
N LEU A 23 20.19 -7.45 7.79
CA LEU A 23 20.30 -8.47 6.75
C LEU A 23 21.72 -8.59 6.16
N GLY A 24 22.69 -7.82 6.70
CA GLY A 24 24.06 -7.78 6.17
C GLY A 24 24.19 -7.05 4.83
N LEU A 25 23.21 -6.23 4.45
CA LEU A 25 23.23 -5.45 3.21
C LEU A 25 23.87 -4.08 3.43
N ASP A 26 24.48 -3.52 2.39
CA ASP A 26 24.92 -2.12 2.42
C ASP A 26 23.72 -1.18 2.40
N ALA A 27 23.60 -0.38 3.46
CA ALA A 27 22.47 0.50 3.67
C ALA A 27 22.36 1.63 2.63
N ASN A 28 23.49 2.15 2.14
CA ASN A 28 23.51 3.24 1.17
C ASN A 28 23.18 2.75 -0.23
N GLU A 29 23.74 1.62 -0.65
CA GLU A 29 23.40 0.95 -1.91
C GLU A 29 21.95 0.48 -1.92
N THR A 30 21.42 0.03 -0.78
CA THR A 30 19.99 -0.31 -0.64
C THR A 30 19.11 0.92 -0.85
N LEU A 31 19.43 2.05 -0.20
CA LEU A 31 18.65 3.28 -0.35
C LEU A 31 18.70 3.85 -1.77
N LYS A 32 19.83 3.76 -2.47
CA LYS A 32 19.95 4.22 -3.86
C LYS A 32 19.00 3.50 -4.83
N ARG A 33 18.58 2.28 -4.48
CA ARG A 33 17.66 1.45 -5.29
C ARG A 33 16.18 1.72 -5.00
N ILE A 34 15.86 2.63 -4.08
CA ILE A 34 14.50 3.00 -3.70
C ILE A 34 14.22 4.43 -4.15
N HIS A 35 13.37 4.53 -5.17
CA HIS A 35 12.99 5.79 -5.81
C HIS A 35 11.71 6.31 -5.17
N VAL A 36 11.85 7.30 -4.28
CA VAL A 36 10.74 7.84 -3.47
C VAL A 36 10.19 9.12 -4.10
N ALA A 37 8.87 9.21 -4.23
CA ALA A 37 8.17 10.42 -4.62
C ALA A 37 7.04 10.73 -3.63
N ARG A 38 6.94 11.99 -3.21
CA ARG A 38 5.90 12.45 -2.29
C ARG A 38 4.70 12.98 -3.07
N ALA A 39 3.53 12.40 -2.82
CA ALA A 39 2.25 12.88 -3.33
C ALA A 39 1.59 13.83 -2.34
N TYR A 40 1.04 14.93 -2.85
CA TYR A 40 0.43 16.00 -2.03
C TYR A 40 -1.10 16.05 -2.12
N ASN A 41 -1.68 15.35 -3.10
CA ASN A 41 -3.12 15.23 -3.33
C ASN A 41 -3.40 14.05 -4.28
N SER A 42 -4.67 13.72 -4.50
CA SER A 42 -5.11 12.57 -5.29
C SER A 42 -4.69 12.65 -6.76
N ASN A 43 -4.78 13.84 -7.37
CA ASN A 43 -4.37 14.04 -8.76
C ASN A 43 -2.84 13.90 -8.90
N HIS A 44 -2.06 14.42 -7.95
CA HIS A 44 -0.60 14.29 -7.95
C HIS A 44 -0.18 12.83 -7.74
N GLN A 45 -0.84 12.08 -6.85
CA GLN A 45 -0.63 10.64 -6.68
C GLN A 45 -0.85 9.86 -7.99
N MET A 46 -1.91 10.17 -8.74
CA MET A 46 -2.16 9.56 -10.04
C MET A 46 -1.09 9.93 -11.07
N LEU A 47 -0.70 11.21 -11.13
CA LEU A 47 0.36 11.68 -12.03
C LEU A 47 1.72 11.01 -11.74
N LEU A 48 2.04 10.77 -10.47
CA LEU A 48 3.27 10.08 -10.08
C LEU A 48 3.31 8.64 -10.59
N VAL A 49 2.17 7.95 -10.68
CA VAL A 49 2.12 6.61 -11.29
C VAL A 49 2.41 6.68 -12.79
N ASP A 50 1.92 7.71 -13.49
CA ASP A 50 2.27 7.89 -14.90
C ASP A 50 3.77 8.17 -15.08
N LYS A 51 4.38 8.94 -14.17
CA LYS A 51 5.84 9.14 -14.14
C LYS A 51 6.61 7.87 -13.81
N VAL A 52 6.12 7.04 -12.90
CA VAL A 52 6.70 5.72 -12.62
C VAL A 52 6.69 4.85 -13.88
N LYS A 53 5.60 4.83 -14.66
CA LYS A 53 5.55 4.09 -15.93
C LYS A 53 6.59 4.58 -16.94
N GLU A 54 6.83 5.89 -17.03
CA GLU A 54 7.89 6.47 -17.87
C GLU A 54 9.28 6.03 -17.41
N LEU A 55 9.58 6.18 -16.11
CA LEU A 55 10.86 5.82 -15.51
C LEU A 55 11.15 4.32 -15.59
N SER A 56 10.12 3.49 -15.62
CA SER A 56 10.27 2.02 -15.69
C SER A 56 10.89 1.54 -17.01
N LYS A 57 10.96 2.41 -18.03
CA LYS A 57 11.68 2.12 -19.28
C LYS A 57 13.20 2.05 -19.10
N GLU A 58 13.72 2.78 -18.10
CA GLU A 58 15.15 2.89 -17.80
C GLU A 58 15.51 2.18 -16.50
N ILE A 59 14.57 2.15 -15.55
CA ILE A 59 14.74 1.57 -14.22
C ILE A 59 13.89 0.29 -14.13
N PRO A 60 14.49 -0.91 -14.16
CA PRO A 60 13.77 -2.18 -14.07
C PRO A 60 13.34 -2.46 -12.61
N ALA A 61 12.46 -1.64 -12.07
CA ALA A 61 11.91 -1.82 -10.73
C ALA A 61 10.88 -2.96 -10.72
N ARG A 62 10.90 -3.76 -9.65
CA ARG A 62 10.01 -4.93 -9.48
C ARG A 62 9.03 -4.77 -8.31
N LEU A 63 9.04 -3.61 -7.67
CA LEU A 63 8.15 -3.26 -6.58
C LEU A 63 7.68 -1.81 -6.74
N LEU A 64 6.36 -1.61 -6.69
CA LEU A 64 5.73 -0.30 -6.58
C LEU A 64 4.91 -0.26 -5.28
N VAL A 65 5.28 0.63 -4.38
CA VAL A 65 4.59 0.86 -3.11
C VAL A 65 3.78 2.16 -3.17
N ILE A 66 2.49 2.11 -2.80
CA ILE A 66 1.65 3.30 -2.59
C ILE A 66 1.22 3.34 -1.13
N ASP A 67 1.78 4.28 -0.37
CA ASP A 67 1.52 4.41 1.07
C ASP A 67 0.96 5.79 1.42
N SER A 68 -0.36 5.98 1.54
CA SER A 68 -1.45 5.03 1.28
C SER A 68 -2.23 5.30 0.01
N LEU A 69 -2.92 4.27 -0.48
CA LEU A 69 -3.78 4.32 -1.66
C LEU A 69 -4.91 5.34 -1.51
N THR A 70 -5.47 5.48 -0.32
CA THR A 70 -6.78 6.11 -0.12
C THR A 70 -6.75 7.41 0.68
N ALA A 71 -5.65 7.77 1.34
CA ALA A 71 -5.61 8.96 2.22
C ALA A 71 -6.08 10.23 1.52
N HIS A 72 -5.47 10.58 0.39
CA HIS A 72 -5.84 11.78 -0.39
C HIS A 72 -7.27 11.70 -0.94
N PHE A 73 -7.67 10.54 -1.49
CA PHE A 73 -9.03 10.33 -2.00
C PHE A 73 -10.11 10.46 -0.91
N ARG A 74 -9.79 10.07 0.32
CA ARG A 74 -10.71 10.23 1.46
C ARG A 74 -10.81 11.69 1.88
N ALA A 75 -9.69 12.41 1.92
CA ALA A 75 -9.64 13.79 2.37
C ALA A 75 -10.30 14.76 1.38
N GLU A 76 -10.14 14.54 0.08
CA GLU A 76 -10.60 15.47 -0.96
C GLU A 76 -12.06 15.28 -1.38
N TYR A 77 -12.58 14.05 -1.34
CA TYR A 77 -13.92 13.72 -1.84
C TYR A 77 -14.84 13.38 -0.68
N VAL A 78 -15.31 14.44 -0.02
CA VAL A 78 -16.16 14.36 1.17
C VAL A 78 -17.64 14.39 0.79
N GLY A 79 -18.44 13.59 1.49
CA GLY A 79 -19.89 13.54 1.31
C GLY A 79 -20.34 12.65 0.13
N ARG A 80 -21.65 12.39 0.07
CA ARG A 80 -22.23 11.47 -0.93
C ARG A 80 -22.17 12.01 -2.36
N GLY A 81 -22.21 13.34 -2.54
CA GLY A 81 -22.17 13.98 -3.86
C GLY A 81 -20.85 13.75 -4.61
N ALA A 82 -19.73 13.63 -3.89
CA ALA A 82 -18.41 13.39 -4.48
C ALA A 82 -18.06 11.89 -4.60
N LEU A 83 -18.97 10.99 -4.18
CA LEU A 83 -18.70 9.56 -4.14
C LEU A 83 -18.46 8.98 -5.54
N ALA A 84 -19.28 9.36 -6.53
CA ALA A 84 -19.14 8.87 -7.89
C ALA A 84 -17.78 9.25 -8.50
N ASP A 85 -17.40 10.52 -8.41
CA ASP A 85 -16.11 11.03 -8.89
C ASP A 85 -14.93 10.34 -8.19
N ARG A 86 -15.01 10.18 -6.87
CA ARG A 86 -14.00 9.44 -6.10
C ARG A 86 -13.85 8.01 -6.61
N GLN A 87 -14.97 7.31 -6.77
CA GLN A 87 -14.97 5.94 -7.26
C GLN A 87 -14.38 5.89 -8.67
N GLN A 88 -14.78 6.77 -9.60
CA GLN A 88 -14.24 6.78 -10.96
C GLN A 88 -12.73 7.01 -11.01
N LYS A 89 -12.22 8.00 -10.26
CA LYS A 89 -10.78 8.28 -10.20
C LYS A 89 -9.99 7.15 -9.57
N LEU A 90 -10.50 6.57 -8.48
CA LEU A 90 -9.87 5.44 -7.81
C LEU A 90 -9.85 4.20 -8.71
N ASN A 91 -10.92 3.98 -9.50
CA ASN A 91 -10.95 2.90 -10.50
C ASN A 91 -9.83 3.04 -11.52
N LYS A 92 -9.71 4.25 -12.11
CA LYS A 92 -8.66 4.56 -13.08
C LYS A 92 -7.28 4.34 -12.46
N HIS A 93 -7.06 4.87 -11.26
CA HIS A 93 -5.80 4.72 -10.55
C HIS A 93 -5.41 3.26 -10.31
N MET A 94 -6.35 2.43 -9.83
CA MET A 94 -6.11 1.00 -9.62
C MET A 94 -5.77 0.25 -10.91
N HIS A 95 -6.44 0.55 -12.03
CA HIS A 95 -6.13 -0.05 -13.32
C HIS A 95 -4.78 0.42 -13.88
N ASP A 96 -4.39 1.66 -13.62
CA ASP A 96 -3.08 2.18 -13.97
C ASP A 96 -1.96 1.48 -13.19
N LEU A 97 -2.20 1.14 -11.92
CA LEU A 97 -1.31 0.32 -11.11
C LEU A 97 -1.20 -1.10 -11.68
N LEU A 98 -2.32 -1.79 -11.91
CA LEU A 98 -2.32 -3.15 -12.46
C LEU A 98 -1.56 -3.23 -13.79
N ARG A 99 -1.81 -2.28 -14.70
CA ARG A 99 -1.08 -2.20 -15.96
C ARG A 99 0.43 -2.07 -15.76
N TRP A 100 0.87 -1.30 -14.75
CA TRP A 100 2.29 -1.22 -14.43
C TRP A 100 2.83 -2.57 -13.95
N GLY A 101 2.10 -3.29 -13.08
CA GLY A 101 2.48 -4.62 -12.61
C GLY A 101 2.61 -5.62 -13.75
N ASP A 102 1.64 -5.66 -14.66
CA ASP A 102 1.63 -6.58 -15.81
C ASP A 102 2.79 -6.30 -16.77
N LEU A 103 3.08 -5.03 -17.08
CA LEU A 103 4.12 -4.65 -18.04
C LEU A 103 5.54 -4.86 -17.50
N ASN A 104 5.73 -4.73 -16.18
CA ASN A 104 7.05 -4.79 -15.55
C ASN A 104 7.27 -6.09 -14.79
N ASP A 105 6.29 -7.01 -14.81
CA ASP A 105 6.27 -8.24 -14.01
C ASP A 105 6.69 -7.91 -12.56
N GLY A 106 5.98 -6.93 -11.99
CA GLY A 106 6.30 -6.25 -10.75
C GLY A 106 5.19 -6.37 -9.72
N VAL A 107 5.56 -6.41 -8.45
CA VAL A 107 4.62 -6.47 -7.33
C VAL A 107 4.12 -5.05 -7.00
N ILE A 108 2.81 -4.90 -6.87
CA ILE A 108 2.19 -3.66 -6.39
C ILE A 108 1.76 -3.89 -4.95
N CYS A 109 2.30 -3.09 -4.04
CA CYS A 109 1.90 -3.08 -2.64
C CYS A 109 1.23 -1.75 -2.31
N VAL A 110 0.05 -1.81 -1.70
CA VAL A 110 -0.68 -0.60 -1.29
C VAL A 110 -1.09 -0.72 0.16
N THR A 111 -0.97 0.37 0.91
CA THR A 111 -1.60 0.46 2.23
C THR A 111 -2.97 1.11 2.09
N ASN A 112 -3.89 0.75 2.98
CA ASN A 112 -5.26 1.27 2.98
C ASN A 112 -5.69 1.57 4.41
N GLN A 113 -6.48 2.62 4.55
CA GLN A 113 -7.06 3.00 5.84
C GLN A 113 -8.38 2.27 6.07
N VAL A 114 -8.74 2.12 7.35
CA VAL A 114 -10.04 1.60 7.76
C VAL A 114 -10.90 2.68 8.40
N SER A 115 -12.21 2.55 8.26
CA SER A 115 -13.21 3.36 8.94
C SER A 115 -13.98 2.51 9.96
N ALA A 116 -14.32 3.11 11.10
CA ALA A 116 -15.21 2.48 12.06
C ALA A 116 -16.60 2.27 11.46
N LYS A 117 -17.23 1.15 11.85
CA LYS A 117 -18.58 0.74 11.52
C LYS A 117 -19.39 0.72 12.83
N PRO A 118 -20.04 1.83 13.22
CA PRO A 118 -20.70 1.95 14.52
C PRO A 118 -21.85 0.96 14.74
N ASP A 119 -22.45 0.46 13.66
CA ASP A 119 -23.55 -0.50 13.66
C ASP A 119 -23.08 -1.97 13.79
N ALA A 120 -21.77 -2.23 13.88
CA ALA A 120 -21.26 -3.58 14.16
C ALA A 120 -21.40 -3.91 15.65
N LEU A 121 -22.47 -4.63 16.00
CA LEU A 121 -22.70 -5.14 17.37
C LEU A 121 -21.80 -6.35 17.70
N PHE A 122 -21.33 -7.08 16.68
CA PHE A 122 -20.48 -8.26 16.82
C PHE A 122 -19.41 -8.28 15.73
N GLY A 123 -18.22 -8.78 16.07
CA GLY A 123 -17.10 -8.94 15.14
C GLY A 123 -16.23 -7.69 14.99
N ASP A 124 -15.44 -7.65 13.91
CA ASP A 124 -14.54 -6.54 13.61
C ASP A 124 -15.33 -5.29 13.22
N PRO A 125 -15.23 -4.18 13.99
CA PRO A 125 -15.99 -2.98 13.73
C PRO A 125 -15.33 -2.11 12.66
N THR A 126 -14.36 -2.61 11.90
CA THR A 126 -13.65 -1.82 10.89
C THR A 126 -13.99 -2.27 9.47
N ARG A 127 -14.03 -1.32 8.54
CA ARG A 127 -14.18 -1.58 7.10
C ARG A 127 -13.10 -0.86 6.31
N PRO A 128 -12.50 -1.51 5.28
CA PRO A 128 -11.53 -0.86 4.42
C PRO A 128 -12.18 0.25 3.60
N ILE A 129 -11.43 1.33 3.37
CA ILE A 129 -11.86 2.45 2.53
C ILE A 129 -11.65 2.12 1.03
N GLY A 130 -12.40 2.78 0.15
CA GLY A 130 -12.35 2.58 -1.31
C GLY A 130 -13.50 1.76 -1.90
N GLY A 131 -14.30 1.12 -1.04
CA GLY A 131 -15.52 0.42 -1.44
C GLY A 131 -15.28 -0.73 -2.42
N HIS A 132 -16.27 -1.02 -3.25
CA HIS A 132 -16.25 -2.15 -4.17
C HIS A 132 -15.10 -2.11 -5.17
N ILE A 133 -14.65 -0.92 -5.59
CA ILE A 133 -13.56 -0.80 -6.55
C ILE A 133 -12.29 -1.42 -5.99
N VAL A 134 -11.83 -0.94 -4.83
CA VAL A 134 -10.63 -1.51 -4.20
C VAL A 134 -10.85 -2.97 -3.85
N GLY A 135 -12.05 -3.34 -3.40
CA GLY A 135 -12.39 -4.72 -3.07
C GLY A 135 -12.34 -5.69 -4.25
N HIS A 136 -12.67 -5.27 -5.46
CA HIS A 136 -12.65 -6.12 -6.66
C HIS A 136 -11.33 -6.05 -7.43
N THR A 137 -10.61 -4.93 -7.36
CA THR A 137 -9.37 -4.76 -8.13
C THR A 137 -8.14 -5.27 -7.38
N ALA A 138 -8.13 -5.29 -6.05
CA ALA A 138 -7.02 -5.84 -5.28
C ALA A 138 -7.06 -7.38 -5.25
N THR A 139 -6.05 -8.02 -5.84
CA THR A 139 -5.96 -9.50 -5.94
C THR A 139 -5.78 -10.19 -4.58
N PHE A 140 -4.99 -9.60 -3.69
CA PHE A 140 -4.79 -10.09 -2.34
C PHE A 140 -5.08 -8.99 -1.34
N ARG A 141 -5.82 -9.32 -0.29
CA ARG A 141 -6.12 -8.39 0.80
C ARG A 141 -5.69 -8.96 2.12
N ILE A 142 -4.76 -8.28 2.77
CA ILE A 142 -4.22 -8.65 4.08
C ILE A 142 -4.71 -7.63 5.10
N TYR A 143 -5.37 -8.12 6.14
CA TYR A 143 -5.83 -7.31 7.25
C TYR A 143 -4.87 -7.43 8.44
N LEU A 144 -4.25 -6.31 8.82
CA LEU A 144 -3.24 -6.25 9.88
C LEU A 144 -3.86 -5.78 11.20
N ARG A 145 -3.63 -6.55 12.28
CA ARG A 145 -4.09 -6.21 13.64
C ARG A 145 -2.93 -6.16 14.62
N LYS A 146 -3.03 -5.30 15.64
CA LYS A 146 -2.13 -5.32 16.80
C LYS A 146 -2.47 -6.49 17.72
N SER A 147 -1.45 -7.19 18.19
CA SER A 147 -1.54 -8.17 19.28
C SER A 147 -0.77 -7.65 20.50
N LYS A 148 -0.55 -8.47 21.52
CA LYS A 148 0.17 -8.10 22.74
C LYS A 148 1.65 -7.77 22.42
N GLY A 149 2.14 -6.66 22.97
CA GLY A 149 3.53 -6.21 22.79
C GLY A 149 3.89 -5.87 21.34
N GLU A 150 5.00 -6.42 20.86
CA GLU A 150 5.50 -6.19 19.50
C GLU A 150 4.80 -7.05 18.44
N LYS A 151 3.96 -8.01 18.86
CA LYS A 151 3.27 -8.94 17.96
C LYS A 151 2.16 -8.26 17.15
N ARG A 152 1.99 -8.72 15.92
CA ARG A 152 0.98 -8.36 14.94
C ARG A 152 0.42 -9.63 14.32
N ILE A 153 -0.80 -9.52 13.80
CA ILE A 153 -1.47 -10.61 13.09
C ILE A 153 -1.78 -10.10 11.69
N ALA A 154 -1.33 -10.83 10.67
CA ALA A 154 -1.73 -10.64 9.28
C ALA A 154 -2.76 -11.71 8.92
N ARG A 155 -3.99 -11.29 8.65
CA ARG A 155 -5.04 -12.18 8.15
C ARG A 155 -5.22 -12.00 6.66
N LEU A 156 -5.07 -13.07 5.89
CA LEU A 156 -5.49 -13.08 4.49
C LEU A 156 -7.02 -13.14 4.45
N ILE A 157 -7.65 -12.06 4.00
CA ILE A 157 -9.12 -11.93 3.94
C ILE A 157 -9.67 -12.11 2.52
N ASP A 158 -8.80 -12.12 1.51
CA ASP A 158 -9.19 -12.34 0.12
C ASP A 158 -8.00 -12.77 -0.73
N SER A 159 -8.20 -13.76 -1.59
CA SER A 159 -7.23 -14.30 -2.53
C SER A 159 -7.95 -15.09 -3.63
N PRO A 160 -7.43 -15.13 -4.86
CA PRO A 160 -8.01 -15.96 -5.92
C PRO A 160 -7.83 -17.47 -5.71
N HIS A 161 -6.87 -17.92 -4.89
CA HIS A 161 -6.53 -19.35 -4.79
C HIS A 161 -6.07 -19.83 -3.42
N LEU A 162 -5.71 -18.94 -2.49
CA LEU A 162 -5.29 -19.31 -1.15
C LEU A 162 -6.48 -19.32 -0.20
N PRO A 163 -6.55 -20.28 0.74
CA PRO A 163 -7.55 -20.24 1.80
C PRO A 163 -7.29 -19.06 2.74
N GLU A 164 -8.35 -18.59 3.43
CA GLU A 164 -8.17 -17.65 4.54
C GLU A 164 -7.23 -18.24 5.59
N GLY A 165 -6.36 -17.40 6.14
CA GLY A 165 -5.36 -17.81 7.12
C GLY A 165 -4.80 -16.61 7.88
N GLU A 166 -4.19 -16.89 9.03
CA GLU A 166 -3.54 -15.89 9.87
C GLU A 166 -2.06 -16.25 10.06
N ALA A 167 -1.21 -15.23 9.95
CA ALA A 167 0.20 -15.31 10.31
C ALA A 167 0.48 -14.33 11.45
N VAL A 168 1.14 -14.81 12.50
CA VAL A 168 1.64 -13.98 13.59
C VAL A 168 3.06 -13.57 13.27
N PHE A 169 3.37 -12.29 13.45
CA PHE A 169 4.72 -11.74 13.27
C PHE A 169 4.98 -10.65 14.30
N SER A 170 6.22 -10.19 14.40
CA SER A 170 6.64 -9.13 15.30
C SER A 170 7.29 -7.98 14.53
N ILE A 171 7.12 -6.76 15.03
CA ILE A 171 7.85 -5.59 14.53
C ILE A 171 9.02 -5.33 15.49
N THR A 172 10.23 -5.66 15.07
CA THR A 172 11.45 -5.50 15.86
C THR A 172 12.34 -4.41 15.27
N ARG A 173 13.49 -4.13 15.91
CA ARG A 173 14.51 -3.24 15.32
C ARG A 173 14.98 -3.72 13.95
N GLU A 174 15.02 -5.03 13.71
CA GLU A 174 15.47 -5.62 12.45
C GLU A 174 14.40 -5.63 11.34
N GLY A 175 13.19 -5.17 11.63
CA GLY A 175 12.07 -5.16 10.68
C GLY A 175 10.95 -6.09 11.09
N VAL A 176 10.33 -6.74 10.10
CA VAL A 176 9.34 -7.81 10.29
C VAL A 176 10.06 -9.13 10.54
N ARG A 177 9.69 -9.84 11.62
CA ARG A 177 10.25 -11.13 12.04
C ARG A 177 9.13 -12.05 12.56
N ASP A 178 9.41 -13.34 12.67
CA ASP A 178 8.51 -14.31 13.32
C ASP A 178 8.40 -14.07 14.84
#